data_AF-A0A816FZS1-F1
#
_entry.id   AF-A0A816FZS1-F1
#
_cell.length_a   1.000
_cell.length_b   1.000
_cell.length_c   1.000
_cell.angle_alpha   90.00
_cell.angle_beta   90.00
_cell.angle_gamma   90.00
#
_symmetry.space_group_name_H-M   'P 1'
#
loop_
_entity.id
_entity.type
_entity.pdbx_description
1 polymer ?
#
loop_
_entity_poly.entity_id
_entity_poly.type
_entity_poly.pdbx_seq_one_letter_code
_entity_poly.pdbx_strand_id
1 'polypeptide(L)'
;YGGRYDDKQHGEKRTYNSLAVHQLKHHKAEEQRLADLLRERRLRLQAKMYFREMEERKARAQELRDRAARASTEYRDNYRPPYDYNGEGTFSRH
;
A
#
# COMPACT_ATOMS: atom_id res chain seq x y z
N TYR A 1 -66.25 -16.97 30.69
CA TYR A 1 -65.10 -17.81 30.27
C TYR A 1 -64.57 -17.28 28.94
N GLY A 2 -63.43 -16.58 28.93
CA GLY A 2 -62.93 -15.93 27.71
C GLY A 2 -61.44 -15.56 27.74
N GLY A 3 -60.60 -16.37 28.39
CA GLY A 3 -59.19 -16.00 28.67
C GLY A 3 -58.16 -17.06 28.30
N ARG A 4 -58.30 -17.75 27.15
CA ARG A 4 -57.28 -18.71 26.66
C ARG A 4 -56.87 -18.52 25.20
N TYR A 5 -57.53 -17.65 24.44
CA TYR A 5 -57.20 -17.40 23.04
C TYR A 5 -56.25 -16.20 22.87
N ASP A 6 -56.25 -15.23 23.79
CA ASP A 6 -55.35 -14.08 23.76
C ASP A 6 -53.89 -14.46 24.05
N ASP A 7 -53.64 -15.36 25.00
CA ASP A 7 -52.28 -15.76 25.38
C ASP A 7 -51.52 -16.45 24.25
N LYS A 8 -52.22 -17.24 23.40
CA LYS A 8 -51.61 -17.91 22.24
C LYS A 8 -51.20 -16.90 21.16
N GLN A 9 -52.03 -15.90 20.87
CA GLN A 9 -51.69 -14.85 19.90
C GLN A 9 -50.56 -13.93 20.40
N HIS A 10 -50.49 -13.65 21.70
CA HIS A 10 -49.39 -12.87 22.27
C HIS A 10 -48.05 -13.62 22.23
N GLY A 11 -48.06 -14.94 22.39
CA GLY A 11 -46.87 -15.79 22.25
C GLY A 11 -46.29 -15.78 20.84
N GLU A 12 -47.13 -15.96 19.82
CA GLU A 12 -46.72 -15.97 18.40
C GLU A 12 -46.20 -14.60 17.94
N LYS A 13 -46.86 -13.49 18.31
CA LYS A 13 -46.36 -12.15 17.97
C LYS A 13 -44.98 -11.86 18.58
N ARG A 14 -44.70 -12.38 19.78
CA ARG A 14 -43.38 -12.24 20.44
C ARG A 14 -42.31 -13.07 19.73
N THR A 15 -42.61 -14.27 19.26
CA THR A 15 -41.65 -15.10 18.52
C THR A 15 -41.33 -14.52 17.15
N TYR A 16 -42.32 -14.03 16.40
CA TYR A 16 -42.08 -13.35 15.12
C TYR A 16 -41.26 -12.07 15.28
N ASN A 17 -41.56 -11.26 16.31
CA ASN A 17 -40.77 -10.06 16.60
C ASN A 17 -39.32 -10.42 17.00
N SER A 18 -39.13 -11.46 17.81
CA SER A 18 -37.79 -11.95 18.16
C SER A 18 -37.01 -12.45 16.94
N LEU A 19 -37.66 -13.17 16.03
CA LEU A 19 -37.05 -13.63 14.78
C LEU A 19 -36.66 -12.47 13.87
N ALA A 20 -37.55 -11.47 13.73
CA ALA A 20 -37.29 -10.26 12.93
C ALA A 20 -36.12 -9.45 13.50
N VAL A 21 -36.05 -9.28 14.82
CA VAL A 21 -34.92 -8.61 15.48
C VAL A 21 -33.61 -9.38 15.27
N HIS A 22 -33.64 -10.71 15.33
CA HIS A 22 -32.47 -11.54 15.08
C HIS A 22 -32.00 -11.44 13.63
N GLN A 23 -32.92 -11.53 12.66
CA GLN A 23 -32.61 -11.36 11.23
C GLN A 23 -32.05 -9.97 10.93
N LEU A 24 -32.62 -8.92 11.52
CA LEU A 24 -32.11 -7.56 11.36
C LEU A 24 -30.69 -7.40 11.94
N LYS A 25 -30.41 -7.99 13.11
CA LYS A 25 -29.06 -8.00 13.69
C LYS A 25 -28.07 -8.75 12.80
N HIS A 26 -28.48 -9.90 12.26
CA HIS A 26 -27.65 -10.69 11.34
C HIS A 26 -27.33 -9.90 10.06
N HIS A 27 -28.34 -9.31 9.43
CA HIS A 27 -28.17 -8.49 8.22
C HIS A 27 -27.21 -7.33 8.46
N LYS A 28 -27.36 -6.60 9.56
CA LYS A 28 -26.43 -5.51 9.93
C LYS A 28 -24.99 -6.01 10.14
N ALA A 29 -24.82 -7.21 10.69
CA ALA A 29 -23.50 -7.81 10.86
C ALA A 29 -22.88 -8.20 9.50
N GLU A 30 -23.69 -8.67 8.55
CA GLU A 30 -23.25 -8.96 7.18
C GLU A 30 -22.87 -7.69 6.41
N GLU A 31 -23.67 -6.62 6.52
CA GLU A 31 -23.34 -5.31 5.94
C GLU A 31 -22.02 -4.77 6.49
N GLN A 32 -21.79 -4.88 7.80
CA GLN A 32 -20.54 -4.47 8.43
C GLN A 32 -19.35 -5.30 7.91
N ARG A 33 -19.50 -6.62 7.84
CA ARG A 33 -18.46 -7.51 7.28
C ARG A 33 -18.14 -7.17 5.84
N LEU A 34 -19.16 -6.87 5.02
CA LEU A 34 -18.98 -6.48 3.64
C LEU A 34 -18.24 -5.13 3.53
N ALA A 35 -18.59 -4.16 4.37
CA ALA A 35 -17.90 -2.87 4.43
C ALA A 35 -16.41 -3.05 4.80
N ASP A 36 -16.11 -3.91 5.77
CA ASP A 36 -14.74 -4.21 6.19
C ASP A 36 -13.94 -4.89 5.07
N LEU A 37 -14.54 -5.85 4.36
CA LEU A 37 -13.91 -6.51 3.20
C LEU A 37 -13.64 -5.53 2.06
N LEU A 38 -14.58 -4.63 1.76
CA LEU A 38 -14.40 -3.60 0.73
C LEU A 38 -13.29 -2.62 1.12
N ARG A 39 -13.23 -2.21 2.39
CA ARG A 39 -12.15 -1.37 2.93
C ARG A 39 -10.80 -2.07 2.81
N GLU A 40 -10.71 -3.34 3.20
CA GLU A 40 -9.49 -4.12 3.08
C GLU A 40 -9.03 -4.24 1.63
N ARG A 41 -9.96 -4.57 0.72
CA ARG A 41 -9.67 -4.64 -0.72
C ARG A 41 -9.13 -3.31 -1.26
N ARG A 42 -9.72 -2.18 -0.86
CA ARG A 42 -9.25 -0.85 -1.25
C ARG A 42 -7.83 -0.58 -0.74
N LEU A 43 -7.55 -0.88 0.53
CA LEU A 43 -6.22 -0.71 1.12
C LEU A 43 -5.17 -1.58 0.41
N ARG A 44 -5.51 -2.83 0.08
CA ARG A 44 -4.62 -3.72 -0.69
C ARG A 44 -4.31 -3.18 -2.09
N LEU A 45 -5.30 -2.62 -2.78
CA LEU A 45 -5.09 -2.00 -4.09
C LEU A 45 -4.22 -0.75 -4.00
N GLN A 46 -4.46 0.11 -3.01
CA GLN A 46 -3.62 1.28 -2.75
C GLN A 46 -2.17 0.88 -2.43
N ALA A 47 -1.98 -0.13 -1.59
CA ALA A 47 -0.64 -0.65 -1.26
C ALA A 47 0.09 -1.18 -2.50
N LYS A 48 -0.60 -1.88 -3.40
CA LYS A 48 -0.01 -2.37 -4.66
C LYS A 48 0.43 -1.22 -5.57
N MET A 49 -0.39 -0.17 -5.71
CA MET A 49 -0.03 1.01 -6.51
C MET A 49 1.18 1.73 -5.91
N TYR A 50 1.16 1.96 -4.59
CA TYR A 50 2.27 2.61 -3.90
C TYR A 50 3.58 1.80 -4.02
N PHE A 51 3.52 0.47 -3.89
CA PHE A 51 4.68 -0.38 -4.06
C PHE A 51 5.26 -0.27 -5.46
N ARG A 52 4.40 -0.31 -6.50
CA ARG A 52 4.83 -0.12 -7.89
C ARG A 52 5.51 1.23 -8.09
N GLU A 53 4.94 2.31 -7.57
CA GLU A 53 5.55 3.64 -7.65
C GLU A 53 6.91 3.70 -6.93
N MET A 54 7.04 3.04 -5.78
CA MET A 54 8.30 2.98 -5.04
C MET A 54 9.38 2.19 -5.80
N GLU A 55 9.03 1.09 -6.44
CA GLU A 55 9.96 0.32 -7.29
C GLU A 55 10.40 1.13 -8.52
N GLU A 56 9.48 1.83 -9.19
CA GLU A 56 9.82 2.73 -10.30
C GLU A 56 10.76 3.87 -9.85
N ARG A 57 10.54 4.43 -8.65
CA ARG A 57 11.45 5.45 -8.08
C ARG A 57 12.83 4.89 -7.78
N LYS A 58 12.94 3.69 -7.21
CA LYS A 58 14.24 3.03 -6.97
C LYS A 58 14.98 2.76 -8.28
N ALA A 59 14.28 2.26 -9.30
CA ALA A 59 14.88 2.02 -10.62
C ALA A 59 15.46 3.31 -11.23
N ARG A 60 14.69 4.41 -11.21
CA ARG A 60 15.19 5.73 -11.67
C ARG A 60 16.39 6.23 -10.87
N ALA A 61 16.39 6.04 -9.55
CA ALA A 61 17.51 6.43 -8.70
C ALA A 61 18.79 5.63 -9.03
N GLN A 62 18.63 4.33 -9.32
CA GLN A 62 19.75 3.48 -9.75
C GLN A 62 20.28 3.91 -11.13
N GLU A 63 19.42 4.20 -12.09
CA GLU A 63 19.83 4.71 -13.41
C GLU A 63 20.62 6.02 -13.30
N LEU A 64 20.20 6.94 -12.42
CA LEU A 64 20.94 8.18 -12.16
C LEU A 64 22.31 7.91 -11.53
N ARG A 65 22.39 6.97 -10.60
CA ARG A 65 23.66 6.55 -9.98
C ARG A 65 24.60 5.95 -11.02
N ASP A 66 24.09 5.06 -11.87
CA ASP A 66 24.88 4.41 -12.92
C ASP A 66 25.35 5.43 -13.97
N ARG A 67 24.51 6.41 -14.32
CA ARG A 67 24.89 7.52 -15.19
C ARG A 67 25.98 8.39 -14.57
N ALA A 68 25.87 8.72 -13.28
CA ALA A 68 26.89 9.49 -12.57
C ALA A 68 28.22 8.73 -12.47
N ALA A 69 28.16 7.40 -12.24
CA ALA A 69 29.35 6.54 -12.21
C ALA A 69 30.06 6.52 -13.58
N ARG A 70 29.30 6.36 -14.69
CA ARG A 70 29.85 6.40 -16.06
C ARG A 70 30.47 7.75 -16.41
N ALA A 71 29.80 8.85 -16.09
CA ALA A 71 30.33 10.19 -16.32
C ALA A 71 31.64 10.43 -15.55
N SER A 72 31.74 9.90 -14.32
CA SER A 72 32.96 10.00 -13.50
C SER A 72 34.12 9.18 -14.06
N THR A 73 33.85 7.98 -14.60
CA THR A 73 34.88 7.17 -15.27
C THR A 73 35.34 7.80 -16.58
N GLU A 74 34.42 8.29 -17.41
CA GLU A 74 34.76 9.01 -18.65
C GLU A 74 35.58 10.26 -18.37
N TYR A 75 35.24 11.01 -17.32
CA TYR A 75 36.05 12.16 -16.89
C TYR A 75 37.45 11.72 -16.49
N ARG A 76 37.60 10.67 -15.68
CA ARG A 76 38.92 10.16 -15.26
C ARG A 76 39.78 9.68 -16.42
N ASP A 77 39.19 8.99 -17.39
CA ASP A 77 39.92 8.44 -18.53
C ASP A 77 40.32 9.53 -19.55
N ASN A 78 39.50 10.58 -19.71
CA ASN A 78 39.79 11.71 -20.61
C ASN A 78 40.62 12.83 -19.95
N TYR A 79 40.55 13.00 -18.63
CA TYR A 79 41.37 13.93 -17.84
C TYR A 79 42.53 13.19 -17.16
N ARG A 80 43.30 12.41 -17.93
CA ARG A 80 44.68 12.12 -17.50
C ARG A 80 45.42 13.45 -17.58
N PRO A 81 45.81 14.08 -16.46
CA PRO A 81 46.48 15.37 -16.51
C PRO A 81 47.74 15.23 -17.38
N PRO A 82 48.01 16.12 -18.34
CA PRO A 82 49.22 16.06 -19.16
C PRO A 82 50.49 16.42 -18.36
N TYR A 83 50.38 16.48 -17.03
CA TYR A 83 51.40 16.86 -16.09
C TYR A 83 51.30 15.93 -14.88
N ASP A 84 52.35 15.14 -14.70
CA ASP A 84 52.56 14.35 -13.51
C ASP A 84 53.09 15.31 -12.46
N TYR A 85 52.38 15.49 -11.34
CA TYR A 85 52.91 16.27 -10.23
C TYR A 85 53.84 15.37 -9.40
N ASN A 86 55.14 15.51 -9.61
CA ASN A 86 56.20 14.74 -8.95
C ASN A 86 56.49 15.20 -7.50
N GLY A 87 55.67 16.04 -6.90
CA GLY A 87 55.84 16.49 -5.50
C GLY A 87 56.97 17.50 -5.27
N GLU A 88 57.80 17.79 -6.27
CA GLU A 88 58.98 18.65 -6.19
C GLU A 88 58.74 20.08 -6.73
N GLY A 89 57.52 20.43 -7.11
CA GLY A 89 57.16 21.78 -7.59
C GLY A 89 57.52 22.07 -9.05
N THR A 90 57.95 21.07 -9.82
CA THR A 90 58.23 21.19 -11.27
C THR A 90 57.22 20.38 -12.07
N PHE A 91 56.59 21.00 -13.07
CA PHE A 91 55.67 20.32 -13.99
C PHE A 91 56.46 19.82 -15.21
N SER A 92 56.55 18.51 -15.37
CA SER A 92 57.14 17.90 -16.57
C SER A 92 56.09 17.73 -17.65
N ARG A 93 56.37 18.24 -18.86
CA ARG A 93 55.55 18.07 -20.06
C ARG A 93 56.08 16.87 -20.85
N HIS A 94 55.22 15.90 -21.14
CA HIS A 94 55.52 14.81 -22.08
C HIS A 94 55.47 15.29 -23.54
#